data_AF-A0A820B8B2-F1
#
_entry.id   AF-A0A820B8B2-F1
#
_cell.length_a   1.000
_cell.length_b   1.000
_cell.length_c   1.000
_cell.angle_alpha   90.00
_cell.angle_beta   90.00
_cell.angle_gamma   90.00
#
_symmetry.space_group_name_H-M   'P 1'
#
loop_
_entity.id
_entity.type
_entity.pdbx_description
1 polymer ?
#
loop_
_entity_poly.entity_id
_entity_poly.type
_entity_poly.pdbx_seq_one_letter_code
_entity_poly.pdbx_strand_id
1 'polypeptide(L)'
;IAIPVQLLGAFIVLCPILIWHEVTYLPNEYYCSPAFTKTRGILWGTFTAYGLPVLLLSLIYLRITIFIRQQPLNQTLMVKQRQQRDLAGTRRIFINVGLLLVCGTPGAILLIMYFVIGIEYPLTYRIM
;
A
#
# COMPACT_ATOMS: atom_id res chain seq x y z
N ILE A 1 -21.29 7.11 2.29
CA ILE A 1 -20.86 5.84 2.94
C ILE A 1 -19.38 5.53 2.68
N ALA A 2 -18.86 5.72 1.46
CA ALA A 2 -17.43 5.46 1.19
C ALA A 2 -16.46 6.30 2.05
N ILE A 3 -16.74 7.60 2.22
CA ILE A 3 -15.89 8.53 2.98
C ILE A 3 -15.71 8.10 4.45
N PRO A 4 -16.77 7.85 5.25
CA PRO A 4 -16.59 7.44 6.64
C PRO A 4 -15.86 6.10 6.77
N VAL A 5 -16.10 5.14 5.87
CA VAL A 5 -15.38 3.85 5.88
C VAL A 5 -13.89 4.04 5.61
N GLN A 6 -13.54 4.91 4.66
CA GLN A 6 -12.14 5.20 4.32
C GLN A 6 -11.42 5.91 5.48
N LEU A 7 -12.10 6.84 6.15
CA LEU A 7 -11.55 7.53 7.33
C LEU A 7 -11.29 6.55 8.49
N LEU A 8 -12.25 5.67 8.76
CA LEU A 8 -12.15 4.67 9.82
C LEU A 8 -11.03 3.66 9.52
N GLY A 9 -10.90 3.25 8.25
CA GLY A 9 -9.79 2.42 7.79
C GLY A 9 -8.43 3.09 7.95
N ALA A 10 -8.30 4.37 7.56
CA ALA A 10 -7.07 5.14 7.75
C ALA A 10 -6.70 5.26 9.23
N PHE A 11 -7.70 5.50 10.09
CA PHE A 11 -7.49 5.56 11.54
C PHE A 11 -6.98 4.22 12.10
N ILE A 12 -7.59 3.10 11.72
CA ILE A 12 -7.14 1.76 12.14
C ILE A 12 -5.71 1.48 11.68
N VAL A 13 -5.32 1.92 10.48
CA VAL A 13 -3.97 1.72 9.94
C VAL A 13 -2.92 2.55 10.67
N LEU A 14 -3.27 3.78 11.08
CA LEU A 14 -2.38 4.71 11.76
C LEU A 14 -2.27 4.47 13.27
N CYS A 15 -3.34 3.95 13.90
CA CYS A 15 -3.40 3.69 15.35
C CYS A 15 -2.21 2.88 15.90
N PRO A 16 -1.77 1.77 15.28
CA PRO A 16 -0.67 0.97 15.79
C PRO A 16 0.65 1.76 15.94
N ILE A 17 0.92 2.68 15.03
CA ILE A 17 2.13 3.53 15.09
C ILE A 17 2.08 4.44 16.32
N LEU A 18 0.90 5.01 16.60
CA LEU A 18 0.69 5.88 17.77
C LEU A 18 0.75 5.08 19.09
N ILE A 19 0.14 3.90 19.14
CA ILE A 19 0.07 3.08 20.35
C ILE A 19 1.44 2.49 20.72
N TRP A 20 2.27 2.15 19.73
CA TRP A 20 3.60 1.58 19.99
C TRP A 20 4.66 2.61 20.36
N HIS A 21 4.32 3.91 20.39
CA HIS A 21 5.25 5.00 20.72
C HIS A 21 6.53 4.98 19.85
N GLU A 22 6.41 4.55 18.59
CA GLU A 22 7.54 4.41 17.67
C GLU A 22 7.91 5.74 16.99
N VAL A 23 7.46 6.87 17.53
CA VAL A 23 7.66 8.20 16.97
C VAL A 23 8.67 8.96 17.83
N THR A 24 9.78 9.38 17.22
CA THR A 24 10.83 10.17 17.86
C THR A 24 10.80 11.60 17.33
N TYR A 25 10.99 12.56 18.24
CA TYR A 25 11.18 13.94 17.86
C TYR A 25 12.60 14.14 17.33
N LEU A 26 12.74 14.65 16.10
CA LEU A 26 14.03 15.00 15.52
C LEU A 26 14.32 16.47 15.79
N PRO A 27 15.21 16.81 16.75
CA PRO A 27 15.45 18.19 17.14
C PRO A 27 16.06 19.05 16.03
N ASN A 28 16.79 18.42 15.10
CA ASN A 28 17.42 19.12 13.98
C ASN A 28 16.43 19.55 12.89
N GLU A 29 15.28 18.88 12.77
CA GLU A 29 14.30 19.15 11.71
C GLU A 29 12.92 19.60 12.26
N TYR A 30 12.77 19.68 13.59
CA TYR A 30 11.57 20.17 14.28
C TYR A 30 10.26 19.42 13.93
N TYR A 31 10.35 18.14 13.56
CA TYR A 31 9.17 17.28 13.37
C TYR A 31 9.34 15.91 14.03
N CYS A 32 8.21 15.25 14.24
CA CYS A 32 8.13 13.91 14.77
C CYS A 32 8.11 12.90 13.62
N SER A 33 9.04 11.96 13.61
CA SER A 33 9.15 10.92 12.59
C SER A 33 9.13 9.54 13.23
N PRO A 34 8.60 8.49 12.56
CA PRO A 34 8.81 7.13 13.01
C PRO A 34 10.31 6.82 13.08
N ALA A 35 10.77 6.33 14.23
CA ALA A 35 12.17 5.99 14.46
C ALA A 35 12.56 4.79 13.59
N PHE A 36 13.58 4.96 12.73
CA PHE A 36 14.05 3.88 11.85
C PHE A 36 14.84 2.81 12.60
N THR A 37 15.26 3.08 13.82
CA THR A 37 15.82 2.10 14.76
C THR A 37 14.83 1.00 15.18
N LYS A 38 13.53 1.20 14.98
CA LYS A 38 12.48 0.30 15.48
C LYS A 38 11.93 -0.55 14.34
N THR A 39 12.40 -1.81 14.28
CA THR A 39 12.02 -2.78 13.23
C THR A 39 10.51 -2.91 13.07
N ARG A 40 9.74 -2.83 14.16
CA ARG A 40 8.27 -2.98 14.13
C ARG A 40 7.59 -1.85 13.36
N GLY A 41 8.00 -0.60 13.58
CA GLY A 41 7.45 0.56 12.89
C GLY A 41 7.71 0.51 11.39
N ILE A 42 8.94 0.19 10.98
CA ILE A 42 9.30 0.05 9.56
C ILE A 42 8.51 -1.08 8.91
N LEU A 43 8.44 -2.25 9.57
CA LEU A 43 7.78 -3.42 9.01
C LEU A 43 6.27 -3.20 8.88
N TRP A 44 5.66 -2.52 9.86
CA TRP A 44 4.26 -2.10 9.78
C TRP A 44 4.02 -1.06 8.68
N GLY A 45 4.85 -0.02 8.60
CA GLY A 45 4.74 1.01 7.56
C GLY A 45 4.90 0.43 6.15
N THR A 46 5.90 -0.43 5.96
CA THR A 46 6.14 -1.11 4.68
C THR A 46 4.99 -2.05 4.34
N PHE A 47 4.50 -2.82 5.32
CA PHE A 47 3.36 -3.72 5.11
C PHE A 47 2.10 -2.95 4.76
N THR A 48 1.78 -1.86 5.44
CA THR A 48 0.56 -1.09 5.18
C THR A 48 0.64 -0.28 3.88
N ALA A 49 1.82 0.26 3.54
CA ALA A 49 2.04 1.02 2.30
C ALA A 49 2.13 0.14 1.05
N TYR A 50 2.74 -1.04 1.13
CA TYR A 50 3.00 -1.91 -0.03
C TYR A 50 2.30 -3.26 0.06
N GLY A 51 2.41 -3.94 1.20
CA GLY A 51 1.85 -5.29 1.39
C GLY A 51 0.33 -5.33 1.31
N LEU A 52 -0.35 -4.46 2.05
CA LEU A 52 -1.81 -4.39 2.14
C LEU A 52 -2.47 -4.06 0.78
N PRO A 53 -2.04 -3.05 0.00
CA PRO A 53 -2.63 -2.80 -1.31
C PRO A 53 -2.38 -3.95 -2.29
N VAL A 54 -1.19 -4.58 -2.27
CA VAL A 54 -0.90 -5.75 -3.11
C VAL A 54 -1.78 -6.94 -2.73
N LEU A 55 -1.97 -7.19 -1.44
CA LEU A 55 -2.80 -8.28 -0.93
C LEU A 55 -4.29 -8.06 -1.25
N LEU A 56 -4.80 -6.84 -1.08
CA LEU A 56 -6.17 -6.51 -1.46
C LEU A 56 -6.40 -6.68 -2.96
N LEU A 57 -5.46 -6.22 -3.80
CA LEU A 57 -5.55 -6.42 -5.24
C LEU A 57 -5.51 -7.89 -5.63
N SER A 58 -4.62 -8.68 -5.04
CA SER A 58 -4.52 -10.11 -5.35
C SER A 58 -5.80 -10.85 -4.98
N LEU A 59 -6.42 -10.53 -3.83
CA LEU A 59 -7.71 -11.09 -3.43
C LEU A 59 -8.84 -10.71 -4.40
N ILE A 60 -8.90 -9.44 -4.82
CA ILE A 60 -9.89 -8.99 -5.81
C ILE A 60 -9.73 -9.77 -7.12
N TYR A 61 -8.50 -9.90 -7.62
CA TYR A 61 -8.23 -10.64 -8.85
C TYR A 61 -8.51 -12.13 -8.73
N LEU A 62 -8.19 -12.74 -7.60
CA LEU A 62 -8.49 -14.14 -7.34
C LEU A 62 -10.01 -14.37 -7.36
N ARG A 63 -10.79 -13.48 -6.72
CA ARG A 63 -12.26 -13.53 -6.76
C ARG A 63 -12.81 -13.37 -8.18
N ILE A 64 -12.29 -12.40 -8.95
CA ILE A 64 -12.69 -12.18 -10.35
C ILE A 64 -12.39 -13.44 -11.19
N THR A 65 -11.21 -14.03 -11.01
CA THR A 65 -10.77 -15.21 -11.78
C THR A 65 -11.63 -16.43 -11.46
N ILE A 66 -11.96 -16.65 -10.19
CA ILE A 66 -12.88 -17.71 -9.77
C ILE A 66 -14.27 -17.47 -10.38
N PHE A 67 -14.77 -16.23 -10.31
CA PHE A 67 -16.08 -15.89 -10.86
C PHE A 67 -16.16 -16.13 -12.37
N ILE A 68 -15.14 -15.74 -13.13
CA ILE A 68 -15.08 -15.98 -14.58
C ILE A 68 -15.04 -17.49 -14.88
N ARG A 69 -14.26 -18.27 -14.12
CA ARG A 69 -14.19 -19.74 -14.30
C ARG A 69 -15.51 -20.45 -14.06
N GLN A 70 -16.34 -19.95 -13.16
CA GLN A 70 -17.62 -20.57 -12.79
C GLN A 70 -18.77 -20.19 -13.73
N GLN A 71 -18.56 -19.28 -14.68
CA GLN A 71 -19.63 -18.87 -15.58
C GLN A 71 -19.84 -19.87 -16.73
N PRO A 72 -21.10 -20.28 -16.99
CA PRO A 72 -21.41 -21.16 -18.10
C PRO A 72 -21.21 -20.44 -19.45
N LEU A 73 -20.81 -21.19 -20.49
CA LEU A 73 -20.49 -20.65 -21.82
C LEU A 73 -21.64 -19.86 -22.48
N ASN A 74 -22.89 -20.08 -22.05
CA ASN A 74 -24.12 -19.49 -22.59
C ASN A 74 -24.54 -18.18 -21.90
N GLN A 75 -23.60 -17.26 -21.68
CA GLN A 75 -23.98 -15.92 -21.19
C GLN A 75 -24.47 -15.03 -22.32
N THR A 76 -25.50 -14.23 -22.03
CA THR A 76 -26.02 -13.24 -22.97
C THR A 76 -24.97 -12.16 -23.27
N LEU A 77 -24.99 -11.63 -24.51
CA LEU A 77 -24.04 -10.61 -24.98
C LEU A 77 -23.97 -9.38 -24.04
N MET A 78 -25.07 -8.99 -23.40
CA MET A 78 -25.09 -7.89 -22.42
C MET A 78 -24.24 -8.17 -21.18
N VAL A 79 -24.24 -9.39 -20.65
CA VAL A 79 -23.43 -9.75 -19.47
C VAL A 79 -21.95 -9.70 -19.81
N LYS A 80 -21.58 -10.21 -20.99
CA LYS A 80 -20.21 -10.19 -21.49
C LYS A 80 -19.66 -8.77 -21.67
N GLN A 81 -20.47 -7.85 -22.20
CA GLN A 81 -20.09 -6.43 -22.33
C GLN A 81 -19.89 -5.75 -20.96
N ARG A 82 -20.76 -6.04 -19.98
CA ARG A 82 -20.61 -5.49 -18.62
C ARG A 82 -19.32 -5.97 -17.96
N GLN A 83 -19.01 -7.26 -18.08
CA GLN A 83 -17.77 -7.82 -17.55
C GLN A 83 -16.51 -7.24 -18.21
N GLN A 84 -16.53 -7.02 -19.53
CA GLN A 84 -15.41 -6.37 -20.21
C GLN A 84 -15.16 -4.96 -19.69
N ARG A 85 -16.23 -4.21 -19.39
CA ARG A 85 -16.12 -2.87 -18.78
C ARG A 85 -15.51 -2.94 -17.39
N ASP A 86 -15.97 -3.87 -16.55
CA ASP A 86 -15.45 -4.05 -15.19
C ASP A 86 -13.98 -4.47 -15.21
N LEU A 87 -13.61 -5.40 -16.10
CA LEU A 87 -12.23 -5.86 -16.27
C LEU A 87 -11.30 -4.76 -16.81
N ALA A 88 -11.79 -3.90 -17.70
CA ALA A 88 -11.05 -2.72 -18.14
C ALA A 88 -10.82 -1.73 -16.99
N GLY A 89 -11.82 -1.55 -16.12
CA GLY A 89 -11.70 -0.77 -14.87
C GLY A 89 -10.63 -1.35 -13.95
N THR A 90 -10.69 -2.66 -13.66
CA THR A 90 -9.71 -3.33 -12.80
C THR A 90 -8.29 -3.25 -13.38
N ARG A 91 -8.13 -3.41 -14.70
CA ARG A 91 -6.84 -3.28 -15.38
C ARG A 91 -6.22 -1.89 -15.19
N ARG A 92 -7.02 -0.82 -15.26
CA ARG A 92 -6.53 0.55 -14.99
C ARG A 92 -6.08 0.71 -13.55
N ILE A 93 -6.83 0.18 -12.59
CA ILE A 93 -6.45 0.20 -11.17
C ILE A 93 -5.12 -0.54 -10.97
N PHE A 94 -4.95 -1.70 -11.61
CA PHE A 94 -3.71 -2.47 -11.53
C PHE A 94 -2.51 -1.70 -12.09
N ILE A 95 -2.66 -1.04 -13.25
CA ILE A 95 -1.58 -0.23 -13.83
C ILE A 95 -1.21 0.92 -12.89
N ASN A 96 -2.20 1.64 -12.34
CA ASN A 96 -1.97 2.75 -11.42
C ASN A 96 -1.27 2.29 -10.13
N VAL A 97 -1.72 1.17 -9.53
CA VAL A 97 -1.07 0.63 -8.33
C VAL A 97 0.33 0.09 -8.67
N GLY A 98 0.51 -0.57 -9.81
CA GLY A 98 1.83 -0.99 -10.28
C GLY A 98 2.80 0.18 -10.43
N LEU A 99 2.35 1.29 -11.02
CA LEU A 99 3.13 2.53 -11.11
C LEU A 99 3.46 3.10 -9.73
N LEU A 100 2.51 3.15 -8.81
CA LEU A 100 2.73 3.58 -7.43
C LEU A 100 3.77 2.70 -6.72
N LEU A 101 3.71 1.38 -6.89
CA LEU A 101 4.67 0.44 -6.32
C LEU A 101 6.07 0.67 -6.91
N VAL A 102 6.18 0.79 -8.24
CA VAL A 102 7.45 1.06 -8.92
C VAL A 102 8.05 2.39 -8.45
N CYS A 103 7.25 3.46 -8.40
CA CYS A 103 7.71 4.75 -7.89
C CYS A 103 8.07 4.72 -6.40
N GLY A 104 7.45 3.85 -5.60
CA GLY A 104 7.76 3.67 -4.18
C GLY A 104 8.98 2.77 -3.91
N THR A 105 9.37 1.93 -4.87
CA THR A 105 10.51 1.00 -4.69
C THR A 105 11.83 1.68 -4.31
N PRO A 106 12.24 2.86 -4.84
CA PRO A 106 13.46 3.52 -4.40
C PRO A 106 13.41 3.91 -2.92
N GLY A 107 12.24 4.36 -2.44
CA GLY A 107 12.01 4.67 -1.03
C GLY A 107 12.12 3.42 -0.16
N ALA A 108 11.54 2.31 -0.58
CA ALA A 108 11.67 1.03 0.12
C ALA A 108 13.13 0.52 0.14
N ILE A 109 13.87 0.65 -0.97
CA ILE A 109 15.29 0.27 -1.04
C ILE A 109 16.12 1.11 -0.06
N LEU A 110 15.89 2.43 -0.01
CA LEU A 110 16.56 3.31 0.95
C LEU A 110 16.26 2.88 2.38
N LEU A 111 15.00 2.57 2.72
CA LEU A 111 14.63 2.08 4.05
C LEU A 111 15.35 0.78 4.41
N ILE A 112 15.44 -0.17 3.48
CA ILE A 112 16.18 -1.44 3.71
C ILE A 112 17.67 -1.17 3.91
N MET A 113 18.26 -0.27 3.10
CA MET A 113 19.66 0.11 3.25
C MET A 113 19.92 0.75 4.62
N TYR A 114 19.05 1.63 5.09
CA TYR A 114 19.13 2.20 6.44
C TYR A 114 19.01 1.15 7.53
N PHE A 115 18.10 0.19 7.37
CA PHE A 115 17.93 -0.91 8.31
C PHE A 115 19.22 -1.75 8.44
N VAL A 116 19.93 -1.98 7.33
CA VAL A 116 21.20 -2.73 7.33
C VAL A 116 22.34 -1.91 7.95
N ILE A 117 22.40 -0.60 7.70
CA ILE A 117 23.47 0.28 8.17
C ILE A 117 23.30 0.67 9.65
N GLY A 118 22.07 0.74 10.15
CA GLY A 118 21.77 1.05 11.55
C GLY A 118 22.02 2.51 11.94
N ILE A 119 22.23 3.41 10.97
CA ILE A 119 22.46 4.84 11.21
C ILE A 119 21.29 5.64 10.63
N GLU A 120 20.64 6.46 11.46
CA GLU A 120 19.54 7.34 11.05
C GLU A 120 20.12 8.61 10.41
N TYR A 121 20.32 8.62 9.09
CA TYR A 121 20.60 9.88 8.37
C TYR A 121 19.29 10.48 7.84
N PRO A 122 19.08 11.80 7.96
CA PRO A 122 17.91 12.46 7.38
C PRO A 122 17.94 12.35 5.85
N LEU A 123 16.90 11.70 5.30
CA LEU A 123 16.68 11.52 3.84
C LEU A 123 16.62 12.86 3.08
N THR A 124 16.30 13.93 3.79
CA THR A 124 16.16 15.31 3.30
C THR A 124 17.46 15.86 2.71
N TYR A 125 18.63 15.44 3.19
CA TYR A 125 19.92 15.99 2.77
C TYR A 125 20.51 15.38 1.49
N ARG A 126 19.89 14.34 0.90
CA ARG A 126 20.43 13.67 -0.30
C ARG A 126 19.62 13.84 -1.58
N ILE A 127 18.45 14.49 -1.50
CA ILE A 127 17.56 14.71 -2.67
C ILE A 127 17.60 16.18 -3.13
N MET A 128 18.19 17.08 -2.34
CA MET A 128 18.54 18.45 -2.77
C MET A 128 19.98 18.54 -3.27
#